data_AF-A0A534A7R2-F1
#
_entry.id   AF-A0A534A7R2-F1
#
_cell.length_a   1.000
_cell.length_b   1.000
_cell.length_c   1.000
_cell.angle_alpha   90.00
_cell.angle_beta   90.00
_cell.angle_gamma   90.00
#
_symmetry.space_group_name_H-M   'P 1'
#
loop_
_entity.id
_entity.type
_entity.pdbx_description
1 polymer ?
#
loop_
_entity_poly.entity_id
_entity_poly.type
_entity_poly.pdbx_seq_one_letter_code
_entity_poly.pdbx_strand_id
1 'polypeptide(L)'
;MFLQSQAELALGSRFKALSEHCYRIANAAYRAVGIELDAHWFPVLRYVQVRGPDTVTQIANEIGQTHSAVSQLATRLVRTGWLVRKSDRSDARRSVLDLSSAGERRLAQMGPVWTAIRRATAALLARHAGDLGTAMVALERELSGERVLQDILAQHARLAAATVQIVPFKPALREHFYRINAQWLERYWSLEPIDRDVLGQPEQHVLKPGGAIFFALVDGEVIGTVALLKDAAHGEYELSKMGVEAGWRGRGAGRL
;
A
#
# COMPACT_ATOMS: atom_id res chain seq x y z
N MET A 1 5.67 -5.44 -9.46
CA MET A 1 4.77 -4.30 -9.76
C MET A 1 5.30 -3.07 -9.01
N PHE A 2 5.36 -1.87 -9.61
CA PHE A 2 6.01 -0.68 -9.00
C PHE A 2 5.52 -0.38 -7.57
N LEU A 3 4.21 -0.36 -7.31
CA LEU A 3 3.68 -0.09 -5.97
C LEU A 3 4.04 -1.17 -4.93
N GLN A 4 4.32 -2.41 -5.35
CA GLN A 4 4.76 -3.45 -4.42
C GLN A 4 6.18 -3.19 -3.93
N SER A 5 7.05 -2.60 -4.76
CA SER A 5 8.43 -2.28 -4.35
C SER A 5 8.52 -1.07 -3.42
N GLN A 6 7.44 -0.29 -3.28
CA GLN A 6 7.35 0.83 -2.34
C GLN A 6 6.82 0.40 -0.96
N ALA A 7 6.52 -0.89 -0.78
CA ALA A 7 6.10 -1.50 0.48
C ALA A 7 5.04 -0.67 1.25
N GLU A 8 5.34 -0.25 2.48
CA GLU A 8 4.44 0.49 3.37
C GLU A 8 4.11 1.90 2.85
N LEU A 9 5.02 2.54 2.11
CA LEU A 9 4.82 3.89 1.57
C LEU A 9 3.68 3.95 0.54
N ALA A 10 3.38 2.83 -0.12
CA ALA A 10 2.32 2.73 -1.11
C ALA A 10 1.04 2.07 -0.59
N LEU A 11 0.89 1.85 0.73
CA LEU A 11 -0.28 1.17 1.31
C LEU A 11 -1.60 1.79 0.84
N GLY A 12 -1.74 3.11 0.93
CA GLY A 12 -2.96 3.80 0.51
C GLY A 12 -3.29 3.57 -0.97
N SER A 13 -2.30 3.71 -1.87
CA SER A 13 -2.48 3.46 -3.30
C SER A 13 -2.79 2.00 -3.62
N ARG A 14 -2.17 1.07 -2.89
CA ARG A 14 -2.43 -0.37 -3.03
C ARG A 14 -3.83 -0.74 -2.57
N PHE A 15 -4.32 -0.18 -1.46
CA PHE A 15 -5.70 -0.36 -1.01
C PHE A 15 -6.70 0.21 -2.01
N LYS A 16 -6.43 1.40 -2.57
CA LYS A 16 -7.27 1.97 -3.62
C LYS A 16 -7.33 1.05 -4.85
N ALA A 17 -6.19 0.59 -5.36
CA ALA A 17 -6.14 -0.31 -6.50
C ALA A 17 -6.85 -1.64 -6.24
N LEU A 18 -6.70 -2.20 -5.03
CA LEU A 18 -7.39 -3.41 -4.61
C LEU A 18 -8.91 -3.20 -4.55
N SER A 19 -9.36 -2.08 -3.99
CA SER A 19 -10.78 -1.69 -3.95
C SER A 19 -11.38 -1.62 -5.36
N GLU A 20 -10.70 -0.95 -6.30
CA GLU A 20 -11.13 -0.90 -7.70
C GLU A 20 -11.22 -2.29 -8.34
N HIS A 21 -10.30 -3.19 -8.01
CA HIS A 21 -10.37 -4.57 -8.49
C HIS A 21 -11.59 -5.32 -7.93
N CYS A 22 -11.86 -5.18 -6.63
CA CYS A 22 -13.05 -5.76 -6.00
C CYS A 22 -14.36 -5.24 -6.64
N TYR A 23 -14.45 -3.93 -6.89
CA TYR A 23 -15.62 -3.35 -7.58
C TYR A 23 -15.78 -3.88 -9.00
N ARG A 24 -14.68 -4.06 -9.76
CA ARG A 24 -14.75 -4.66 -11.10
C ARG A 24 -15.27 -6.09 -11.08
N ILE A 25 -14.85 -6.92 -10.11
CA ILE A 25 -15.34 -8.28 -9.94
C ILE A 25 -16.83 -8.28 -9.62
N ALA A 26 -17.26 -7.47 -8.64
CA ALA A 26 -18.67 -7.37 -8.26
C ALA A 26 -19.55 -6.90 -9.44
N ASN A 27 -19.09 -5.89 -10.18
CA ASN A 27 -19.78 -5.41 -11.39
C ASN A 27 -19.87 -6.46 -12.49
N ALA A 28 -18.83 -7.29 -12.67
CA ALA A 28 -18.88 -8.41 -13.60
C ALA A 28 -19.89 -9.47 -13.16
N ALA A 29 -19.95 -9.77 -11.85
CA ALA A 29 -20.93 -10.69 -11.30
C ALA A 29 -22.37 -10.17 -11.49
N TYR A 30 -22.63 -8.89 -11.23
CA TYR A 30 -23.94 -8.27 -11.46
C TYR A 30 -24.36 -8.38 -12.93
N ARG A 31 -23.49 -8.02 -13.87
CA ARG A 31 -23.79 -8.13 -15.31
C ARG A 31 -24.08 -9.56 -15.74
N ALA A 32 -23.32 -10.54 -15.22
CA ALA A 32 -23.48 -11.95 -15.60
C ALA A 32 -24.86 -12.53 -15.22
N VAL A 33 -25.54 -11.95 -14.23
CA VAL A 33 -26.88 -12.36 -13.79
C VAL A 33 -27.96 -11.34 -14.13
N GLY A 34 -27.67 -10.38 -15.02
CA GLY A 34 -28.65 -9.40 -15.50
C GLY A 34 -29.03 -8.31 -14.49
N ILE A 35 -28.18 -8.04 -13.49
CA ILE A 35 -28.40 -6.97 -12.50
C ILE A 35 -27.72 -5.68 -12.95
N GLU A 36 -28.51 -4.63 -13.10
CA GLU A 36 -28.05 -3.26 -13.42
C GLU A 36 -27.72 -2.48 -12.14
N LEU A 37 -26.60 -2.83 -11.51
CA LEU A 37 -26.09 -2.16 -10.32
C LEU A 37 -24.60 -1.86 -10.48
N ASP A 38 -24.18 -0.66 -10.08
CA ASP A 38 -22.77 -0.35 -9.88
C ASP A 38 -22.38 -0.68 -8.43
N ALA A 39 -21.34 -1.48 -8.25
CA ALA A 39 -20.81 -1.90 -6.96
C ALA A 39 -20.34 -0.72 -6.10
N HIS A 40 -19.98 0.43 -6.68
CA HIS A 40 -19.69 1.64 -5.92
C HIS A 40 -20.90 2.18 -5.17
N TRP A 41 -22.11 1.82 -5.58
CA TRP A 41 -23.35 2.24 -4.92
C TRP A 41 -23.66 1.39 -3.70
N PHE A 42 -23.02 0.22 -3.58
CA PHE A 42 -23.28 -0.74 -2.52
C PHE A 42 -23.19 -0.13 -1.11
N PRO A 43 -22.16 0.65 -0.72
CA PRO A 43 -22.07 1.18 0.65
C PRO A 43 -23.26 2.06 1.03
N VAL A 44 -23.65 2.99 0.16
CA VAL A 44 -24.77 3.90 0.40
C VAL A 44 -26.10 3.15 0.40
N LEU A 45 -26.34 2.29 -0.61
CA LEU A 45 -27.57 1.51 -0.70
C LEU A 45 -27.74 0.56 0.49
N ARG A 46 -26.66 -0.13 0.88
CA ARG A 46 -26.68 -1.07 1.99
C ARG A 46 -26.86 -0.37 3.32
N TYR A 47 -26.26 0.81 3.52
CA TYR A 47 -26.49 1.62 4.70
C TYR A 47 -27.98 1.98 4.84
N VAL A 48 -28.58 2.59 3.83
CA VAL A 48 -29.99 3.02 3.88
C VAL A 48 -30.92 1.82 4.04
N GLN A 49 -30.62 0.69 3.41
CA GLN A 49 -31.39 -0.55 3.57
C GLN A 49 -31.36 -1.10 5.00
N VAL A 50 -30.23 -0.99 5.71
CA VAL A 50 -30.04 -1.59 7.04
C VAL A 50 -30.41 -0.63 8.17
N ARG A 51 -30.09 0.66 8.02
CA ARG A 51 -30.26 1.69 9.05
C ARG A 51 -31.50 2.55 8.84
N GLY A 52 -32.07 2.56 7.63
CA GLY A 52 -33.18 3.42 7.26
C GLY A 52 -32.75 4.78 6.69
N PRO A 53 -33.69 5.74 6.57
CA PRO A 53 -33.44 7.04 5.96
C PRO A 53 -32.46 7.88 6.78
N ASP A 54 -31.51 8.53 6.12
CA ASP A 54 -30.50 9.35 6.81
C ASP A 54 -29.91 10.46 5.91
N THR A 55 -29.22 11.42 6.52
CA THR A 55 -28.56 12.52 5.82
C THR A 55 -27.28 12.06 5.12
N VAL A 56 -26.89 12.76 4.04
CA VAL A 56 -25.63 12.49 3.32
C VAL A 56 -24.42 12.56 4.26
N THR A 57 -24.43 13.52 5.21
CA THR A 57 -23.37 13.70 6.19
C THR A 57 -23.22 12.49 7.10
N GLN A 58 -24.32 12.00 7.68
CA GLN A 58 -24.27 10.86 8.58
C GLN A 58 -23.87 9.58 7.83
N ILE A 59 -24.42 9.36 6.63
CA ILE A 59 -24.04 8.24 5.77
C ILE A 59 -22.54 8.28 5.48
N ALA A 60 -22.00 9.44 5.09
CA ALA A 60 -20.57 9.60 4.79
C ALA A 60 -19.68 9.23 5.99
N ASN A 61 -20.04 9.71 7.19
CA ASN A 61 -19.33 9.41 8.42
C ASN A 61 -19.33 7.90 8.72
N GLU A 62 -20.50 7.26 8.66
CA GLU A 62 -20.66 5.84 9.02
C GLU A 62 -20.02 4.88 8.02
N ILE A 63 -20.01 5.21 6.72
CA ILE A 63 -19.36 4.37 5.70
C ILE A 63 -17.88 4.69 5.51
N GLY A 64 -17.33 5.66 6.24
CA GLY A 64 -15.92 6.07 6.14
C GLY A 64 -15.53 6.68 4.79
N GLN A 65 -16.45 7.40 4.13
CA GLN A 65 -16.19 8.07 2.85
C GLN A 65 -16.39 9.58 2.95
N THR A 66 -15.80 10.32 2.02
CA THR A 66 -15.95 11.79 2.02
C THR A 66 -17.39 12.20 1.69
N HIS A 67 -17.84 13.32 2.26
CA HIS A 67 -19.16 13.89 1.96
C HIS A 67 -19.36 14.11 0.45
N SER A 68 -18.32 14.57 -0.26
CA SER A 68 -18.38 14.78 -1.72
C SER A 68 -18.59 13.47 -2.50
N ALA A 69 -17.92 12.38 -2.11
CA ALA A 69 -18.11 11.08 -2.73
C ALA A 69 -19.54 10.55 -2.53
N VAL A 70 -20.04 10.58 -1.29
CA VAL A 70 -21.41 10.14 -0.98
C VAL A 70 -22.45 10.99 -1.68
N SER A 71 -22.27 12.32 -1.74
CA SER A 71 -23.18 13.22 -2.45
C SER A 71 -23.27 12.91 -3.95
N GLN A 72 -22.13 12.60 -4.60
CA GLN A 72 -22.11 12.19 -6.01
C GLN A 72 -22.82 10.85 -6.23
N LEU A 73 -22.57 9.87 -5.36
CA LEU A 73 -23.26 8.56 -5.39
C LEU A 73 -24.77 8.73 -5.20
N ALA A 74 -25.18 9.50 -4.19
CA ALA A 74 -26.58 9.79 -3.89
C ALA A 74 -27.29 10.45 -5.08
N THR A 75 -26.64 11.42 -5.73
CA THR A 75 -27.20 12.08 -6.92
C THR A 75 -27.46 11.08 -8.05
N ARG A 76 -26.51 10.17 -8.30
CA ARG A 76 -26.69 9.11 -9.31
C ARG A 76 -27.78 8.12 -8.91
N LEU A 77 -27.84 7.72 -7.65
CA LEU A 77 -28.82 6.78 -7.12
C LEU A 77 -30.25 7.33 -7.16
N VAL A 78 -30.42 8.63 -6.88
CA VAL A 78 -31.71 9.31 -7.03
C VAL A 78 -32.12 9.37 -8.50
N ARG A 79 -31.19 9.79 -9.38
CA ARG A 79 -31.45 9.89 -10.83
C ARG A 79 -31.84 8.54 -11.46
N THR A 80 -31.28 7.44 -10.95
CA THR A 80 -31.54 6.08 -11.45
C THR A 80 -32.69 5.37 -10.72
N GLY A 81 -33.38 6.08 -9.83
CA GLY A 81 -34.59 5.62 -9.15
C GLY A 81 -34.35 4.62 -8.03
N TRP A 82 -33.13 4.46 -7.52
CA TRP A 82 -32.83 3.61 -6.37
C TRP A 82 -33.17 4.29 -5.04
N LEU A 83 -32.86 5.58 -4.95
CA LEU A 83 -33.11 6.41 -3.78
C LEU A 83 -34.08 7.54 -4.10
N VAL A 84 -34.69 8.10 -3.07
CA VAL A 84 -35.42 9.36 -3.11
C VAL A 84 -34.88 10.31 -2.03
N ARG A 85 -35.04 11.61 -2.27
CA ARG A 85 -34.82 12.64 -1.25
C ARG A 85 -36.14 12.97 -0.57
N LYS A 86 -36.15 12.97 0.75
CA LYS A 86 -37.30 13.40 1.58
C LYS A 86 -36.85 14.52 2.53
N SER A 87 -37.79 15.35 2.98
CA SER A 87 -37.52 16.27 4.10
C SER A 87 -37.32 15.45 5.38
N ASP A 88 -36.33 15.85 6.17
CA ASP A 88 -36.09 15.28 7.49
C ASP A 88 -37.27 15.61 8.42
N ARG A 89 -37.72 14.63 9.21
CA ARG A 89 -38.84 14.80 10.16
C ARG A 89 -38.48 15.72 11.32
N SER A 90 -37.19 15.87 11.63
CA SER A 90 -36.68 16.67 12.74
C SER A 90 -36.31 18.11 12.36
N ASP A 91 -35.91 18.34 11.10
CA ASP A 91 -35.61 19.68 10.56
C ASP A 91 -35.95 19.71 9.07
N ALA A 92 -37.03 20.41 8.70
CA ALA A 92 -37.50 20.48 7.31
C ALA A 92 -36.47 21.10 6.34
N ARG A 93 -35.42 21.77 6.84
CA ARG A 93 -34.30 22.29 6.03
C ARG A 93 -33.29 21.21 5.65
N ARG A 94 -33.32 20.05 6.31
CA ARG A 94 -32.46 18.90 6.02
C ARG A 94 -33.18 17.94 5.09
N SER A 95 -32.41 17.34 4.18
CA SER A 95 -32.89 16.28 3.30
C SER A 95 -32.23 14.96 3.66
N VAL A 96 -33.05 13.93 3.83
CA VAL A 96 -32.62 12.54 4.03
C VAL A 96 -32.75 11.76 2.72
N LEU A 97 -31.88 10.76 2.58
CA LEU A 97 -31.95 9.75 1.53
C LEU A 97 -32.71 8.54 2.05
N ASP A 98 -33.69 8.08 1.27
CA ASP A 98 -34.46 6.88 1.56
C ASP A 98 -34.52 5.97 0.32
N LEU A 99 -34.82 4.70 0.49
CA LEU A 99 -35.09 3.80 -0.62
C LEU A 99 -36.37 4.25 -1.34
N SER A 100 -36.34 4.19 -2.67
CA SER A 100 -37.58 4.25 -3.44
C SER A 100 -38.28 2.89 -3.40
N SER A 101 -39.58 2.83 -3.66
CA SER A 101 -40.29 1.54 -3.78
C SER A 101 -39.71 0.64 -4.88
N ALA A 102 -39.13 1.24 -5.94
CA ALA A 102 -38.42 0.47 -6.97
C ALA A 102 -37.07 -0.05 -6.47
N GLY A 103 -36.35 0.78 -5.69
CA GLY A 103 -35.10 0.41 -5.03
C GLY A 103 -35.28 -0.75 -4.06
N GLU A 104 -36.32 -0.72 -3.22
CA GLU A 104 -36.68 -1.82 -2.32
C GLU A 104 -36.92 -3.13 -3.07
N ARG A 105 -37.74 -3.10 -4.13
CA ARG A 105 -38.03 -4.29 -4.95
C ARG A 105 -36.78 -4.85 -5.63
N ARG A 106 -35.91 -3.99 -6.15
CA ARG A 106 -34.64 -4.40 -6.77
C ARG A 106 -33.71 -5.00 -5.71
N LEU A 107 -33.58 -4.37 -4.55
CA LEU A 107 -32.74 -4.85 -3.46
C LEU A 107 -33.19 -6.22 -2.92
N ALA A 108 -34.50 -6.48 -2.89
CA ALA A 108 -35.05 -7.79 -2.50
C ALA A 108 -34.54 -8.94 -3.39
N GLN A 109 -34.15 -8.66 -4.64
CA GLN A 109 -33.63 -9.66 -5.58
C GLN A 109 -32.11 -9.87 -5.47
N MET A 110 -31.38 -9.07 -4.69
CA MET A 110 -29.91 -9.11 -4.62
C MET A 110 -29.37 -10.26 -3.76
N GLY A 111 -30.21 -10.89 -2.93
CA GLY A 111 -29.80 -11.91 -1.95
C GLY A 111 -28.92 -13.03 -2.52
N PRO A 112 -29.32 -13.69 -3.63
CA PRO A 112 -28.52 -14.75 -4.24
C PRO A 112 -27.14 -14.28 -4.71
N VAL A 113 -27.05 -13.17 -5.46
CA VAL A 113 -25.77 -12.69 -6.01
C VAL A 113 -24.82 -12.21 -4.91
N TRP A 114 -25.33 -11.51 -3.89
CA TRP A 114 -24.51 -11.06 -2.76
C TRP A 114 -24.02 -12.23 -1.91
N THR A 115 -24.85 -13.25 -1.74
CA THR A 115 -24.45 -14.49 -1.05
C THR A 115 -23.39 -15.23 -1.84
N ALA A 116 -23.53 -15.32 -3.17
CA ALA A 116 -22.54 -15.94 -4.05
C ALA A 116 -21.19 -15.18 -4.00
N ILE A 117 -21.21 -13.86 -4.14
CA ILE A 117 -20.01 -13.00 -4.03
C ILE A 117 -19.34 -13.24 -2.67
N ARG A 118 -20.09 -13.13 -1.56
CA ARG A 118 -19.55 -13.31 -0.21
C ARG A 118 -18.92 -14.70 -0.01
N ARG A 119 -19.58 -15.77 -0.47
CA ARG A 119 -19.07 -17.14 -0.32
C ARG A 119 -17.81 -17.37 -1.16
N ALA A 120 -17.80 -16.91 -2.40
CA ALA A 120 -16.65 -17.05 -3.29
C ALA A 120 -15.44 -16.26 -2.77
N THR A 121 -15.63 -15.01 -2.33
CA THR A 121 -14.53 -14.20 -1.78
C THR A 121 -14.03 -14.74 -0.45
N ALA A 122 -14.92 -15.17 0.45
CA ALA A 122 -14.52 -15.78 1.72
C ALA A 122 -13.68 -17.05 1.52
N ALA A 123 -14.06 -17.92 0.59
CA ALA A 123 -13.30 -19.13 0.26
C ALA A 123 -11.91 -18.81 -0.31
N LEU A 124 -11.78 -17.77 -1.13
CA LEU A 124 -10.49 -17.32 -1.66
C LEU A 124 -9.59 -16.74 -0.57
N LEU A 125 -10.14 -15.90 0.31
CA LEU A 125 -9.40 -15.27 1.40
C LEU A 125 -8.92 -16.31 2.43
N ALA A 126 -9.75 -17.29 2.77
CA ALA A 126 -9.38 -18.36 3.70
C ALA A 126 -8.15 -19.17 3.25
N ARG A 127 -7.91 -19.27 1.94
CA ARG A 127 -6.76 -20.02 1.38
C ARG A 127 -5.43 -19.26 1.45
N HIS A 128 -5.46 -17.93 1.47
CA HIS A 128 -4.28 -17.12 1.17
C HIS A 128 -4.05 -15.95 2.12
N ALA A 129 -5.06 -15.52 2.86
CA ALA A 129 -5.03 -14.28 3.64
C ALA A 129 -5.47 -14.48 5.11
N GLY A 130 -5.64 -15.73 5.56
CA GLY A 130 -6.07 -16.04 6.93
C GLY A 130 -7.32 -15.25 7.32
N ASP A 131 -7.30 -14.66 8.51
CA ASP A 131 -8.34 -13.74 8.97
C ASP A 131 -8.04 -12.28 8.58
N LEU A 132 -8.10 -12.02 7.26
CA LEU A 132 -7.91 -10.67 6.71
C LEU A 132 -8.92 -9.67 7.29
N GLY A 133 -10.13 -10.13 7.62
CA GLY A 133 -11.16 -9.27 8.22
C GLY A 133 -10.71 -8.71 9.56
N THR A 134 -10.23 -9.57 10.46
CA THR A 134 -9.67 -9.13 11.75
C THR A 134 -8.45 -8.24 11.56
N ALA A 135 -7.56 -8.57 10.61
CA ALA A 135 -6.40 -7.74 10.32
C ALA A 135 -6.77 -6.33 9.81
N MET A 136 -7.81 -6.21 8.96
CA MET A 136 -8.31 -4.92 8.49
C MET A 136 -8.89 -4.08 9.63
N VAL A 137 -9.70 -4.68 10.51
CA VAL A 137 -10.27 -3.96 11.67
C VAL A 137 -9.17 -3.47 12.61
N ALA A 138 -8.15 -4.29 12.87
CA ALA A 138 -7.00 -3.89 13.67
C ALA A 138 -6.25 -2.72 13.01
N LEU A 139 -6.02 -2.79 11.70
CA LEU A 139 -5.33 -1.75 10.95
C LEU A 139 -6.12 -0.43 10.94
N GLU A 140 -7.43 -0.48 10.71
CA GLU A 140 -8.30 0.70 10.74
C GLU A 140 -8.25 1.39 12.11
N ARG A 141 -8.27 0.61 13.19
CA ARG A 141 -8.13 1.14 14.55
C ARG A 141 -6.78 1.82 14.77
N GLU A 142 -5.68 1.15 14.45
CA GLU A 142 -4.33 1.68 14.66
C GLU A 142 -4.05 2.91 13.78
N LEU A 143 -4.49 2.92 12.53
CA LEU A 143 -4.27 4.03 11.58
C LEU A 143 -5.20 5.24 11.81
N SER A 144 -6.33 5.06 12.49
CA SER A 144 -7.29 6.14 12.77
C SER A 144 -6.85 7.13 13.85
N GLY A 145 -5.77 6.83 14.58
CA GLY A 145 -5.31 7.63 15.71
C GLY A 145 -4.16 8.58 15.40
N GLU A 146 -4.00 9.61 16.24
CA GLU A 146 -2.84 10.52 16.21
C GLU A 146 -1.51 9.80 16.51
N ARG A 147 -1.56 8.62 17.12
CA ARG A 147 -0.39 7.86 17.54
C ARG A 147 0.55 7.53 16.37
N VAL A 148 0.01 7.07 15.25
CA VAL A 148 0.83 6.75 14.07
C VAL A 148 1.51 8.00 13.50
N LEU A 149 0.82 9.14 13.49
CA LEU A 149 1.42 10.41 13.09
C LEU A 149 2.56 10.80 14.04
N GLN A 150 2.34 10.72 15.35
CA GLN A 150 3.36 11.02 16.36
C GLN A 150 4.57 10.10 16.23
N ASP A 151 4.34 8.80 16.03
CA ASP A 151 5.40 7.81 15.83
C ASP A 151 6.20 8.10 14.55
N ILE A 152 5.54 8.42 13.43
CA ILE A 152 6.22 8.83 12.18
C ILE A 152 7.08 10.08 12.40
N LEU A 153 6.56 11.10 13.07
CA LEU A 153 7.28 12.35 13.34
C LEU A 153 8.49 12.11 14.26
N ALA A 154 8.34 11.27 15.29
CA ALA A 154 9.43 10.89 16.18
C ALA A 154 10.53 10.11 15.45
N GLN A 155 10.15 9.15 14.60
CA GLN A 155 11.10 8.40 13.77
C GLN A 155 11.83 9.30 12.78
N HIS A 156 11.12 10.22 12.14
CA HIS A 156 11.73 11.21 11.26
C HIS A 156 12.76 12.06 12.01
N ALA A 157 12.42 12.60 13.18
CA ALA A 157 13.32 13.41 13.98
C ALA A 157 14.59 12.64 14.39
N ARG A 158 14.43 11.37 14.81
CA ARG A 158 15.55 10.48 15.15
C ARG A 158 16.47 10.26 13.95
N LEU A 159 15.92 9.88 12.80
CA LEU A 159 16.67 9.65 11.56
C LEU A 159 17.32 10.92 11.00
N ALA A 160 16.71 12.08 11.20
CA ALA A 160 17.26 13.37 10.77
C ALA A 160 18.45 13.80 11.64
N ALA A 161 18.46 13.44 12.92
CA ALA A 161 19.55 13.74 13.85
C ALA A 161 20.66 12.67 13.89
N ALA A 162 20.38 11.47 13.37
CA ALA A 162 21.31 10.35 13.40
C ALA A 162 22.55 10.59 12.51
N THR A 163 23.71 10.24 13.05
CA THR A 163 24.99 10.27 12.32
C THR A 163 25.20 8.98 11.54
N VAL A 164 25.86 9.07 10.39
CA VAL A 164 26.25 7.89 9.61
C VAL A 164 27.36 7.13 10.35
N GLN A 165 27.18 5.81 10.49
CA GLN A 165 28.17 4.89 11.03
C GLN A 165 28.72 4.00 9.91
N ILE A 166 30.04 3.87 9.84
CA ILE A 166 30.69 2.95 8.90
C ILE A 166 31.01 1.65 9.62
N VAL A 167 30.48 0.53 9.12
CA VAL A 167 30.73 -0.80 9.69
C VAL A 167 31.34 -1.73 8.66
N PRO A 168 32.25 -2.65 9.05
CA PRO A 168 32.81 -3.63 8.15
C PRO A 168 31.77 -4.70 7.78
N PHE A 169 32.05 -5.42 6.70
CA PHE A 169 31.23 -6.55 6.27
C PHE A 169 30.96 -7.58 7.36
N LYS A 170 29.71 -8.06 7.37
CA LYS A 170 29.28 -9.24 8.12
C LYS A 170 28.40 -10.09 7.19
N PRO A 171 28.37 -11.43 7.35
CA PRO A 171 27.52 -12.30 6.53
C PRO A 171 26.03 -11.88 6.49
N ALA A 172 25.52 -11.30 7.58
CA ALA A 172 24.15 -10.78 7.66
C ALA A 172 23.88 -9.56 6.75
N LEU A 173 24.92 -8.85 6.30
CA LEU A 173 24.81 -7.67 5.44
C LEU A 173 24.96 -7.98 3.95
N ARG A 174 25.20 -9.25 3.59
CA ARG A 174 25.46 -9.67 2.20
C ARG A 174 24.35 -9.27 1.24
N GLU A 175 23.09 -9.47 1.64
CA GLU A 175 21.96 -9.13 0.79
C GLU A 175 21.85 -7.62 0.54
N HIS A 176 22.25 -6.78 1.50
CA HIS A 176 22.30 -5.34 1.31
C HIS A 176 23.35 -4.94 0.26
N PHE A 177 24.52 -5.60 0.26
CA PHE A 177 25.56 -5.37 -0.75
C PHE A 177 25.05 -5.64 -2.17
N TYR A 178 24.38 -6.78 -2.35
CA TYR A 178 23.77 -7.14 -3.62
C TYR A 178 22.69 -6.14 -4.01
N ARG A 179 21.69 -5.93 -3.13
CA ARG A 179 20.51 -5.12 -3.41
C ARG A 179 20.86 -3.70 -3.82
N ILE A 180 21.73 -3.03 -3.06
CA ILE A 180 22.07 -1.63 -3.27
C ILE A 180 22.85 -1.43 -4.58
N ASN A 181 23.81 -2.31 -4.87
CA ASN A 181 24.62 -2.20 -6.09
C ASN A 181 23.87 -2.66 -7.34
N ALA A 182 23.06 -3.72 -7.24
CA ALA A 182 22.19 -4.16 -8.33
C ALA A 182 21.21 -3.05 -8.72
N GLN A 183 20.57 -2.40 -7.74
CA GLN A 183 19.68 -1.26 -8.01
C GLN A 183 20.40 -0.09 -8.70
N TRP A 184 21.66 0.15 -8.35
CA TRP A 184 22.47 1.20 -8.96
C TRP A 184 22.84 0.87 -10.41
N LEU A 185 23.29 -0.37 -10.66
CA LEU A 185 23.59 -0.89 -12.00
C LEU A 185 22.34 -0.91 -12.88
N GLU A 186 21.21 -1.42 -12.42
CA GLU A 186 19.95 -1.46 -13.19
C GLU A 186 19.42 -0.06 -13.56
N ARG A 187 19.76 0.98 -12.78
CA ARG A 187 19.28 2.33 -13.03
C ARG A 187 20.13 3.12 -14.03
N TYR A 188 21.43 2.92 -14.02
CA TYR A 188 22.37 3.74 -14.80
C TYR A 188 23.12 2.94 -15.87
N TRP A 189 23.14 1.61 -15.77
CA TRP A 189 23.79 0.65 -16.67
C TRP A 189 22.89 -0.58 -16.87
N SER A 190 23.48 -1.70 -17.28
CA SER A 190 22.84 -3.01 -17.33
C SER A 190 23.49 -3.94 -16.31
N LEU A 191 22.68 -4.77 -15.64
CA LEU A 191 23.18 -5.74 -14.67
C LEU A 191 23.61 -7.03 -15.40
N GLU A 192 24.90 -7.21 -15.60
CA GLU A 192 25.46 -8.34 -16.34
C GLU A 192 25.56 -9.61 -15.48
N PRO A 193 25.66 -10.82 -16.07
CA PRO A 193 25.82 -12.07 -15.32
C PRO A 193 27.02 -12.05 -14.36
N ILE A 194 28.13 -11.44 -14.77
CA ILE A 194 29.33 -11.29 -13.94
C ILE A 194 29.09 -10.40 -12.73
N ASP A 195 28.30 -9.31 -12.88
CA ASP A 195 27.94 -8.47 -11.74
C ASP A 195 27.10 -9.24 -10.73
N ARG A 196 26.15 -10.08 -11.19
CA ARG A 196 25.34 -10.92 -10.29
C ARG A 196 26.21 -11.89 -9.50
N ASP A 197 27.21 -12.49 -10.13
CA ASP A 197 28.13 -13.41 -9.49
C ASP A 197 28.98 -12.70 -8.42
N VAL A 198 29.62 -11.58 -8.79
CA VAL A 198 30.44 -10.76 -7.88
C VAL A 198 29.62 -10.20 -6.71
N LEU A 199 28.42 -9.69 -6.99
CA LEU A 199 27.53 -9.15 -5.96
C LEU A 199 26.91 -10.25 -5.08
N GLY A 200 26.70 -11.44 -5.64
CA GLY A 200 26.10 -12.58 -4.95
C GLY A 200 27.08 -13.32 -4.05
N GLN A 201 28.37 -13.29 -4.38
CA GLN A 201 29.43 -14.00 -3.67
C GLN A 201 30.57 -13.05 -3.23
N PRO A 202 30.28 -11.94 -2.51
CA PRO A 202 31.27 -10.91 -2.20
C PRO A 202 32.45 -11.42 -1.36
N GLU A 203 32.25 -12.46 -0.55
CA GLU A 203 33.35 -13.08 0.19
C GLU A 203 34.39 -13.71 -0.74
N GLN A 204 33.95 -14.31 -1.85
CA GLN A 204 34.84 -14.96 -2.80
C GLN A 204 35.54 -13.94 -3.70
N HIS A 205 34.82 -12.93 -4.17
CA HIS A 205 35.32 -11.98 -5.18
C HIS A 205 35.97 -10.73 -4.60
N VAL A 206 35.66 -10.35 -3.35
CA VAL A 206 36.19 -9.13 -2.72
C VAL A 206 37.06 -9.46 -1.52
N LEU A 207 36.55 -10.23 -0.56
CA LEU A 207 37.25 -10.45 0.71
C LEU A 207 38.43 -11.43 0.58
N LYS A 208 38.23 -12.58 -0.08
CA LYS A 208 39.26 -13.61 -0.24
C LYS A 208 40.51 -13.11 -0.99
N PRO A 209 40.42 -12.27 -2.03
CA PRO A 209 41.60 -11.64 -2.67
C PRO A 209 42.32 -10.62 -1.78
N GLY A 210 41.79 -10.30 -0.58
CA GLY A 210 42.36 -9.35 0.35
C GLY A 210 41.75 -7.95 0.28
N GLY A 211 40.59 -7.79 -0.37
CA GLY A 211 39.79 -6.57 -0.35
C GLY A 211 38.94 -6.44 0.93
N ALA A 212 38.14 -5.38 1.00
CA ALA A 212 37.25 -5.11 2.12
C ALA A 212 35.90 -4.58 1.63
N ILE A 213 34.85 -4.73 2.43
CA ILE A 213 33.55 -4.12 2.17
C ILE A 213 33.10 -3.39 3.42
N PHE A 214 32.59 -2.17 3.24
CA PHE A 214 32.05 -1.32 4.28
C PHE A 214 30.62 -0.91 3.96
N PHE A 215 29.82 -0.73 5.01
CA PHE A 215 28.45 -0.27 4.93
C PHE A 215 28.28 1.03 5.69
N ALA A 216 27.52 1.95 5.12
CA ALA A 216 27.05 3.14 5.79
C ALA A 216 25.69 2.86 6.40
N LEU A 217 25.58 3.04 7.72
CA LEU A 217 24.34 2.85 8.47
C LEU A 217 23.86 4.18 9.04
N VAL A 218 22.55 4.40 9.00
CA VAL A 218 21.90 5.45 9.80
C VAL A 218 20.95 4.74 10.75
N ASP A 219 21.26 4.83 12.05
CA ASP A 219 20.35 4.35 13.09
C ASP A 219 20.00 2.86 12.97
N GLY A 220 20.99 2.07 12.56
CA GLY A 220 20.88 0.63 12.31
C GLY A 220 20.47 0.25 10.89
N GLU A 221 19.94 1.19 10.09
CA GLU A 221 19.50 0.94 8.71
C GLU A 221 20.67 1.08 7.73
N VAL A 222 20.86 0.12 6.83
CA VAL A 222 21.93 0.16 5.82
C VAL A 222 21.52 1.04 4.65
N ILE A 223 22.18 2.19 4.50
CA ILE A 223 21.84 3.21 3.50
C ILE A 223 22.79 3.23 2.29
N GLY A 224 23.93 2.55 2.39
CA GLY A 224 24.94 2.50 1.34
C GLY A 224 26.04 1.50 1.62
N THR A 225 26.86 1.24 0.61
CA THR A 225 27.96 0.30 0.68
C THR A 225 29.11 0.71 -0.23
N VAL A 226 30.31 0.25 0.08
CA VAL A 226 31.50 0.35 -0.78
C VAL A 226 32.37 -0.89 -0.65
N ALA A 227 32.98 -1.31 -1.73
CA ALA A 227 34.02 -2.34 -1.77
C ALA A 227 35.38 -1.71 -2.08
N LEU A 228 36.42 -2.21 -1.43
CA LEU A 228 37.82 -2.02 -1.78
C LEU A 228 38.30 -3.30 -2.44
N LEU A 229 38.65 -3.23 -3.72
CA LEU A 229 39.24 -4.34 -4.46
C LEU A 229 40.75 -4.19 -4.42
N LYS A 230 41.47 -5.22 -3.99
CA LYS A 230 42.93 -5.21 -3.96
C LYS A 230 43.49 -5.54 -5.34
N ASP A 231 44.33 -4.67 -5.88
CA ASP A 231 45.15 -5.01 -7.05
C ASP A 231 46.31 -5.93 -6.62
N ALA A 232 46.30 -7.15 -7.14
CA ALA A 232 47.31 -8.16 -6.86
C ALA A 232 48.70 -7.80 -7.40
N ALA A 233 48.80 -6.92 -8.40
CA ALA A 233 50.05 -6.56 -9.06
C ALA A 233 50.80 -5.40 -8.38
N HIS A 234 50.08 -4.40 -7.87
CA HIS A 234 50.69 -3.15 -7.38
C HIS A 234 50.44 -2.84 -5.90
N GLY A 235 49.64 -3.66 -5.20
CA GLY A 235 49.31 -3.43 -3.79
C GLY A 235 48.38 -2.23 -3.55
N GLU A 236 47.80 -1.69 -4.63
CA GLU A 236 46.82 -0.61 -4.60
C GLU A 236 45.41 -1.16 -4.32
N TYR A 237 44.50 -0.27 -3.89
CA TYR A 237 43.09 -0.61 -3.69
C TYR A 237 42.21 0.28 -4.56
N GLU A 238 41.27 -0.34 -5.28
CA GLU A 238 40.26 0.33 -6.07
C GLU A 238 38.93 0.40 -5.31
N LEU A 239 38.32 1.59 -5.28
CA LEU A 239 36.95 1.75 -4.80
C LEU A 239 35.96 1.26 -5.86
N SER A 240 35.15 0.27 -5.49
CA SER A 240 34.13 -0.31 -6.35
C SER A 240 32.81 -0.49 -5.60
N LYS A 241 31.74 -0.75 -6.34
CA LYS A 241 30.41 -1.11 -5.79
C LYS A 241 29.94 -0.14 -4.67
N MET A 242 29.99 1.16 -5.00
CA MET A 242 29.76 2.32 -4.11
C MET A 242 28.29 2.78 -4.05
N GLY A 243 27.33 1.86 -4.14
CA GLY A 243 25.93 2.23 -4.20
C GLY A 243 25.42 2.91 -2.91
N VAL A 244 24.59 3.95 -3.08
CA VAL A 244 23.82 4.58 -2.00
C VAL A 244 22.34 4.55 -2.39
N GLU A 245 21.49 4.20 -1.43
CA GLU A 245 20.04 4.17 -1.62
C GLU A 245 19.50 5.54 -2.03
N ALA A 246 18.55 5.56 -2.96
CA ALA A 246 18.06 6.81 -3.56
C ALA A 246 17.54 7.82 -2.53
N GLY A 247 16.87 7.36 -1.47
CA GLY A 247 16.34 8.21 -0.39
C GLY A 247 17.40 8.85 0.51
N TRP A 248 18.64 8.36 0.46
CA TRP A 248 19.75 8.79 1.33
C TRP A 248 20.86 9.52 0.57
N ARG A 249 20.74 9.68 -0.76
CA ARG A 249 21.71 10.42 -1.58
C ARG A 249 21.74 11.90 -1.21
N GLY A 250 22.89 12.54 -1.39
CA GLY A 250 23.09 13.96 -1.07
C GLY A 250 23.26 14.27 0.42
N ARG A 251 23.20 13.26 1.31
CA ARG A 251 23.35 13.41 2.77
C ARG A 251 24.78 13.19 3.28
N GLY A 252 25.78 13.21 2.38
CA GLY A 252 27.19 13.12 2.75
C GLY A 252 27.71 11.72 3.06
N ALA A 253 26.90 10.65 2.96
CA ALA A 253 27.34 9.27 3.23
C ALA A 253 28.56 8.83 2.40
N GLY A 254 28.68 9.31 1.14
CA GLY A 254 29.85 9.01 0.30
C GLY A 254 31.09 9.90 0.54
N ARG A 255 31.04 10.84 1.51
CA ARG A 255 32.20 11.66 1.92
C ARG A 255 32.94 11.09 3.13
N LEU A 256 32.33 10.13 3.82
CA LEU A 256 32.87 9.44 4.99
C LEU A 256 33.60 8.18 4.55
#